data_AF-R6K403-F1
#
_entry.id   AF-R6K403-F1
#
_cell.length_a   1.000
_cell.length_b   1.000
_cell.length_c   1.000
_cell.angle_alpha   90.00
_cell.angle_beta   90.00
_cell.angle_gamma   90.00
#
_symmetry.space_group_name_H-M   'P 1'
#
loop_
_entity.id
_entity.type
_entity.pdbx_description
1 polymer ?
#
loop_
_entity_poly.entity_id
_entity_poly.type
_entity_poly.pdbx_seq_one_letter_code
_entity_poly.pdbx_strand_id
1 'polypeptide(L)'
;MNNEFLILNIREYLKQGKDEEKELERIFSSFSCEMNSDVEKFLLQQSMDFTKKNQSVTYIVISPQHNKIVGYFTITIKPIIINGNCFSNTMKKKVPACYI
;
A
#
# COMPACT_ATOMS: atom_id res chain seq x y z
N MET A 1 -6.75 27.99 -3.30
CA MET A 1 -6.03 27.44 -2.14
C MET A 1 -5.41 26.14 -2.61
N ASN A 2 -4.10 26.10 -2.85
CA ASN A 2 -3.43 24.85 -3.21
C ASN A 2 -3.31 24.05 -1.91
N ASN A 3 -4.17 23.06 -1.73
CA ASN A 3 -3.98 22.04 -0.71
C ASN A 3 -2.84 21.16 -1.19
N GLU A 4 -1.62 21.60 -0.96
CA GLU A 4 -0.43 20.77 -1.17
C GLU A 4 -0.49 19.64 -0.14
N PHE A 5 -0.53 18.41 -0.62
CA PHE A 5 -0.46 17.22 0.21
C PHE A 5 0.94 16.64 0.12
N LEU A 6 1.46 16.19 1.26
CA LEU A 6 2.73 15.49 1.32
C LEU A 6 2.48 13.99 1.23
N ILE A 7 3.19 13.33 0.33
CA ILE A 7 3.12 11.87 0.16
C ILE A 7 4.40 11.27 0.73
N LEU A 8 4.27 10.40 1.72
CA LEU A 8 5.40 9.71 2.35
C LEU A 8 5.33 8.21 2.08
N ASN A 9 6.46 7.64 1.68
CA ASN A 9 6.61 6.20 1.53
C ASN A 9 7.15 5.59 2.83
N ILE A 10 6.37 4.70 3.45
CA ILE A 10 6.73 4.11 4.75
C ILE A 10 7.92 3.15 4.67
N ARG A 11 8.22 2.63 3.48
CA ARG A 11 9.34 1.70 3.26
C ARG A 11 10.67 2.34 3.59
N GLU A 12 10.85 3.64 3.33
CA GLU A 12 12.10 4.33 3.60
C GLU A 12 12.35 4.50 5.10
N TYR A 13 11.29 4.69 5.90
CA TYR A 13 11.38 4.73 7.36
C TYR A 13 11.66 3.33 7.94
N LEU A 14 11.00 2.29 7.41
CA LEU A 14 11.20 0.92 7.86
C LEU A 14 12.61 0.36 7.57
N LYS A 15 13.38 0.97 6.66
CA LYS A 15 14.78 0.62 6.38
C LYS A 15 15.76 1.16 7.43
N GLN A 16 15.39 2.21 8.16
CA GLN A 16 16.32 2.95 9.04
C GLN A 16 16.53 2.29 10.40
N GLY A 17 15.61 1.42 10.83
CA GLY A 17 15.78 0.60 12.04
C GLY A 17 14.51 0.46 12.86
N LYS A 18 14.63 -0.16 14.05
CA LYS A 18 13.50 -0.44 14.95
C LYS A 18 12.94 0.81 15.65
N ASP A 19 13.75 1.86 15.79
CA ASP A 19 13.30 3.09 16.47
C ASP A 19 12.32 3.88 15.60
N GLU A 20 12.59 3.99 14.30
CA GLU A 20 11.68 4.65 13.35
C GLU A 20 10.35 3.91 13.16
N GLU A 21 10.38 2.58 13.27
CA GLU A 21 9.17 1.76 13.23
C GLU A 21 8.19 2.11 14.35
N LYS A 22 8.68 2.27 15.58
CA LYS A 22 7.86 2.67 16.72
C LYS A 22 7.30 4.08 16.57
N GLU A 23 8.08 4.99 15.99
CA GLU A 23 7.59 6.33 15.67
C GLU A 23 6.47 6.27 14.63
N LEU A 24 6.61 5.41 13.62
CA LEU A 24 5.56 5.17 12.63
C LEU A 24 4.27 4.62 13.27
N GLU A 25 4.38 3.65 14.19
CA GLU A 25 3.24 3.11 14.94
C GLU A 25 2.52 4.18 15.76
N ARG A 26 3.27 5.07 16.41
CA ARG A 26 2.72 6.21 17.16
C ARG A 26 1.96 7.16 16.23
N ILE A 27 2.55 7.46 15.08
CA ILE A 27 1.92 8.31 14.06
C ILE A 27 0.63 7.65 13.54
N PHE A 28 0.63 6.35 13.27
CA PHE A 28 -0.54 5.63 12.76
C PHE A 28 -1.64 5.56 13.80
N SER A 29 -1.30 5.47 15.08
CA SER A 29 -2.26 5.48 16.19
C SER A 29 -3.10 6.76 16.24
N SER A 30 -2.65 7.84 15.60
CA SER A 30 -3.42 9.08 15.48
C SER A 30 -4.42 9.09 14.31
N PHE A 31 -4.34 8.11 13.41
CA PHE A 31 -5.26 7.96 12.29
C PHE A 31 -6.54 7.25 12.75
N SER A 32 -7.69 7.82 12.38
CA SER A 32 -8.99 7.18 12.58
C SER A 32 -9.86 7.36 11.35
N CYS A 33 -10.66 6.34 11.04
CA CYS A 33 -11.59 6.35 9.93
C CYS A 33 -12.97 5.83 10.38
N GLU A 34 -13.86 6.74 10.76
CA GLU A 34 -15.22 6.40 11.22
C GLU A 34 -16.05 5.64 10.17
N MET A 35 -15.80 5.90 8.89
CA MET A 35 -16.55 5.28 7.79
C MET A 35 -16.18 3.82 7.56
N ASN A 36 -14.93 3.43 7.83
CA ASN A 36 -14.45 2.08 7.55
C ASN A 36 -13.36 1.65 8.54
N SER A 37 -13.77 0.83 9.51
CA SER A 37 -12.85 0.27 10.51
C SER A 37 -11.79 -0.67 9.91
N ASP A 38 -12.03 -1.29 8.75
CA ASP A 38 -11.04 -2.15 8.11
C ASP A 38 -9.90 -1.34 7.50
N VAL A 39 -10.19 -0.14 7.02
CA VAL A 39 -9.18 0.83 6.54
C VAL A 39 -8.27 1.26 7.69
N GLU A 40 -8.85 1.56 8.85
CA GLU A 40 -8.09 1.89 10.06
C GLU A 40 -7.22 0.71 10.53
N LYS A 41 -7.81 -0.48 10.67
CA LYS A 41 -7.09 -1.71 11.05
C LYS A 41 -5.98 -2.06 10.08
N PHE A 42 -6.21 -1.89 8.77
CA PHE A 42 -5.19 -2.16 7.76
C PHE A 42 -3.96 -1.27 7.98
N LEU A 43 -4.16 0.04 8.17
CA LEU A 43 -3.04 0.96 8.38
C LEU A 43 -2.30 0.62 9.69
N LEU A 44 -3.02 0.45 10.79
CA LEU A 44 -2.45 0.21 12.12
C LEU A 44 -1.72 -1.12 12.27
N GLN A 45 -2.27 -2.20 11.70
CA GLN A 45 -1.81 -3.57 12.01
C GLN A 45 -1.11 -4.27 10.84
N GLN A 46 -1.47 -3.97 9.59
CA GLN A 46 -1.06 -4.78 8.44
C GLN A 46 -0.07 -4.07 7.51
N SER A 47 -0.19 -2.74 7.37
CA SER A 47 0.55 -1.95 6.38
C SER A 47 2.07 -2.05 6.53
N MET A 48 2.57 -2.04 7.77
CA MET A 48 4.00 -2.14 8.06
C MET A 48 4.54 -3.53 7.73
N ASP A 49 3.84 -4.58 8.15
CA ASP A 49 4.22 -5.97 7.90
C ASP A 49 4.25 -6.28 6.40
N PHE A 50 3.26 -5.80 5.64
CA PHE A 50 3.22 -6.00 4.20
C PHE A 50 4.37 -5.26 3.50
N THR A 51 4.74 -4.08 4.01
CA THR A 51 5.87 -3.31 3.49
C THR A 51 7.20 -3.98 3.81
N LYS A 52 7.39 -4.49 5.03
CA LYS A 52 8.58 -5.27 5.41
C LYS A 52 8.74 -6.54 4.58
N LYS A 53 7.64 -7.25 4.32
CA LYS A 53 7.61 -8.48 3.51
C LYS A 53 7.74 -8.20 2.00
N ASN A 54 7.87 -6.94 1.58
CA ASN A 54 7.83 -6.50 0.19
C ASN A 54 6.59 -7.01 -0.57
N GLN A 55 5.49 -7.27 0.14
CA GLN A 55 4.22 -7.70 -0.46
C GLN A 55 3.47 -6.50 -1.04
N SER A 56 3.57 -5.35 -0.36
CA SER A 56 3.00 -4.09 -0.82
C SER A 56 3.86 -2.92 -0.39
N VAL A 57 3.63 -1.75 -0.97
CA VAL A 57 4.22 -0.49 -0.49
C VAL A 57 3.08 0.44 -0.14
N THR A 58 3.08 0.91 1.11
CA THR A 58 2.06 1.84 1.60
C THR A 58 2.60 3.28 1.57
N TYR A 59 1.76 4.18 1.10
CA TYR A 59 2.01 5.61 1.01
C TYR A 59 0.99 6.36 1.85
N ILE A 60 1.47 7.32 2.63
CA ILE A 60 0.63 8.12 3.52
C ILE A 60 0.51 9.52 2.94
N VAL A 61 -0.69 10.08 3.01
CA VAL A 61 -1.00 11.43 2.58
C VAL A 61 -1.21 12.30 3.80
N ILE A 62 -0.40 13.34 3.93
CA ILE A 62 -0.39 14.26 5.07
C ILE A 62 -0.79 15.65 4.57
N SER A 63 -1.67 16.30 5.33
CA SER A 63 -1.94 17.72 5.15
C SER A 63 -0.93 18.54 5.97
N PRO A 64 -0.05 19.34 5.35
CA PRO A 64 0.95 20.15 6.05
C PRO A 64 0.31 21.24 6.93
N GLN A 65 -0.91 21.68 6.61
CA GLN A 65 -1.62 22.71 7.39
C GLN A 65 -2.05 22.20 8.77
N HIS A 66 -2.38 20.91 8.88
CA HIS A 66 -2.87 20.31 10.12
C HIS A 66 -1.91 19.29 10.71
N ASN A 67 -0.82 18.97 10.00
CA ASN A 67 0.11 17.90 10.30
C ASN A 67 -0.59 16.56 10.62
N LYS A 68 -1.67 16.27 9.87
CA LYS A 68 -2.52 15.10 10.06
C LYS A 68 -2.53 14.22 8.83
N ILE A 69 -2.65 12.92 9.07
CA ILE A 69 -2.90 11.93 8.02
C ILE A 69 -4.32 12.15 7.52
N VAL A 70 -4.46 12.49 6.25
CA VAL A 70 -5.76 12.65 5.58
C VAL A 70 -6.16 11.41 4.80
N GLY A 71 -5.21 10.50 4.58
CA GLY A 71 -5.45 9.21 3.93
C GLY A 71 -4.17 8.44 3.67
N TYR A 72 -4.32 7.26 3.10
CA TYR A 72 -3.22 6.43 2.63
C TYR A 72 -3.66 5.68 1.38
N PHE A 73 -2.68 5.20 0.61
CA PHE A 73 -2.92 4.23 -0.45
C PHE A 73 -1.80 3.20 -0.49
N THR A 74 -2.14 1.99 -0.90
CA THR A 74 -1.20 0.87 -0.91
C THR A 74 -1.12 0.30 -2.32
N ILE A 75 0.11 0.15 -2.82
CA ILE A 75 0.38 -0.40 -4.14
C ILE A 75 0.97 -1.80 -3.97
N THR A 76 0.37 -2.79 -4.63
CA THR A 76 0.78 -4.19 -4.61
C THR A 76 0.81 -4.75 -6.02
N ILE A 77 1.85 -5.53 -6.34
CA ILE A 77 1.90 -6.31 -7.58
C ILE A 77 1.32 -7.69 -7.28
N LYS A 78 0.12 -7.98 -7.82
CA LYS A 78 -0.50 -9.30 -7.74
C LYS A 78 -0.65 -9.88 -9.15
N PRO A 79 0.30 -10.70 -9.63
CA PRO A 79 0.20 -11.26 -10.96
C PRO A 79 -1.00 -12.21 -11.05
N ILE A 80 -1.78 -12.09 -12.12
CA ILE A 80 -2.83 -13.05 -12.46
C ILE A 80 -2.18 -14.04 -13.43
N ILE A 81 -2.00 -15.27 -12.97
CA ILE A 81 -1.47 -16.36 -13.78
C ILE A 81 -2.66 -17.16 -14.29
N ILE A 82 -2.79 -17.26 -15.61
CA ILE A 82 -3.87 -18.03 -16.23
C ILE A 82 -3.25 -19.19 -16.99
N ASN A 83 -3.70 -20.41 -16.69
CA ASN A 83 -3.17 -21.60 -17.35
C ASN A 83 -3.59 -21.61 -18.84
N GLY A 84 -2.59 -21.58 -19.72
CA GLY A 84 -2.71 -21.67 -21.17
C GLY A 84 -3.53 -22.87 -21.67
N ASN A 85 -3.54 -23.97 -20.93
CA ASN A 85 -4.10 -25.25 -21.37
C ASN A 85 -5.62 -25.27 -21.49
N CYS A 86 -6.31 -24.37 -20.79
CA CYS A 86 -7.77 -24.24 -20.85
C CYS A 86 -8.25 -23.35 -22.02
N PHE A 87 -7.33 -22.75 -22.79
CA PHE A 87 -7.68 -21.87 -23.90
C PHE A 87 -7.73 -22.60 -25.25
N SER A 88 -8.74 -22.26 -26.06
CA SER A 88 -8.79 -22.67 -27.46
C SER A 88 -7.63 -22.07 -28.25
N ASN A 89 -7.20 -22.72 -29.33
CA ASN A 89 -6.09 -22.26 -30.17
C ASN A 89 -6.29 -20.82 -30.71
N THR A 90 -7.53 -20.38 -30.87
CA THR A 90 -7.87 -19.01 -31.29
C THR A 90 -7.69 -17.99 -30.16
N MET A 91 -8.00 -18.36 -28.91
CA MET A 91 -7.79 -17.48 -27.74
C MET A 91 -6.30 -17.37 -27.38
N LYS A 92 -5.53 -18.45 -27.54
CA LYS A 92 -4.07 -18.45 -27.33
C LYS A 92 -3.34 -17.43 -28.21
N LYS A 93 -3.84 -17.17 -29.44
CA LYS A 93 -3.28 -16.15 -30.34
C LYS A 93 -3.59 -14.71 -29.93
N LYS A 94 -4.57 -14.50 -29.04
CA LYS A 94 -4.99 -13.16 -28.57
C LYS A 94 -4.35 -12.76 -27.24
N VAL A 95 -3.80 -13.72 -26.48
CA VAL A 95 -3.08 -13.47 -25.24
C VAL A 95 -1.58 -13.40 -25.56
N PRO A 96 -0.87 -12.31 -25.25
CA PRO A 96 0.56 -12.22 -25.48
C PRO A 96 1.30 -13.30 -24.68
N ALA A 97 2.27 -13.96 -25.32
CA ALA A 97 2.96 -15.15 -24.81
C ALA A 97 3.69 -14.96 -23.46
N CYS A 98 3.86 -13.73 -22.97
CA CYS A 98 4.54 -13.42 -21.71
C CYS A 98 3.74 -13.75 -20.43
N TYR A 99 2.55 -14.35 -20.54
CA TYR A 99 1.71 -14.73 -19.39
C TYR A 99 1.46 -16.24 -19.26
N ILE A 100 2.20 -17.07 -19.99
CA ILE A 100 2.15 -18.54 -19.91
C ILE A 100 3.46 -19.07 -19.34
#